data_AF-A0A972MZ96-F1
#
_entry.id   AF-A0A972MZ96-F1
#
_cell.length_a   1.000
_cell.length_b   1.000
_cell.length_c   1.000
_cell.angle_alpha   90.00
_cell.angle_beta   90.00
_cell.angle_gamma   90.00
#
_symmetry.space_group_name_H-M   'P 1'
#
loop_
_entity.id
_entity.type
_entity.pdbx_description
1 polymer ?
#
loop_
_entity_poly.entity_id
_entity_poly.type
_entity_poly.pdbx_seq_one_letter_code
_entity_poly.pdbx_strand_id
1 'polypeptide(L)'
;MNTVIKLRSVRRQFAKGFSLIELSVVLAIIGVVGAGSMLVYSEQRTHANWQGSDAKMKVVKQALIEFARVNKYMPCPSNVGDGADARSPTGMGSLPEITASPAIAATPKTNVSPTLPGVPAVSAVPAVANIPIETCLVHTGTVPYAAIGLSRADASDNWGNLFIYAVDQGVINGSLMLDCPNQSACFFNKDSLSTIATTASKLDNLRDRNIPFLPAFNLSTPPLKGALGANNLQICDDAACSNIQSEGLLAVILAVNENGEITTGLGAAEAENRDSDTAFVNAAYSEAPYYDDLLLGISASELKVKGEEEVVELAVAPPAAPPVAISGNDLQGMGDNSIGTTGTNIGTDI
;
A
#
# COMPACT_ATOMS: atom_id res chain seq x y z
N MET A 1 16.91 68.74 76.78
CA MET A 1 16.83 68.34 75.36
C MET A 1 15.39 67.92 75.09
N ASN A 2 14.60 68.76 74.40
CA ASN A 2 13.21 68.46 74.05
C ASN A 2 13.17 67.83 72.66
N THR A 3 12.79 66.56 72.57
CA THR A 3 12.65 65.84 71.30
C THR A 3 11.22 65.98 70.82
N VAL A 4 11.01 66.78 69.77
CA VAL A 4 9.70 66.96 69.12
C VAL A 4 9.49 65.81 68.13
N ILE A 5 8.49 64.95 68.37
CA ILE A 5 8.10 63.87 67.47
C ILE A 5 7.23 64.45 66.35
N LYS A 6 7.75 64.43 65.12
CA LYS A 6 7.06 64.91 63.90
C LYS A 6 6.20 63.77 63.32
N LEU A 7 4.90 63.76 63.61
CA LEU A 7 3.94 62.82 63.02
C LEU A 7 3.79 63.08 61.51
N ARG A 8 4.21 62.12 60.67
CA ARG A 8 3.96 62.14 59.22
C ARG A 8 2.51 61.73 58.95
N SER A 9 1.76 62.60 58.26
CA SER A 9 0.44 62.31 57.71
C SER A 9 0.55 61.26 56.60
N VAL A 10 -0.07 60.11 56.80
CA VAL A 10 -0.24 59.07 55.78
C VAL A 10 -1.49 59.43 54.96
N ARG A 11 -1.30 59.94 53.73
CA ARG A 11 -2.40 60.10 52.77
C ARG A 11 -2.84 58.71 52.27
N ARG A 12 -3.99 58.22 52.73
CA ARG A 12 -4.69 57.09 52.09
C ARG A 12 -5.13 57.51 50.68
N GLN A 13 -4.55 56.92 49.65
CA GLN A 13 -5.13 56.96 48.31
C GLN A 13 -6.37 56.05 48.32
N PHE A 14 -7.56 56.65 48.18
CA PHE A 14 -8.78 55.88 47.89
C PHE A 14 -8.63 55.31 46.48
N ALA A 15 -8.27 54.04 46.37
CA ALA A 15 -8.46 53.30 45.12
C ALA A 15 -9.97 53.31 44.83
N LYS A 16 -10.37 53.94 43.73
CA LYS A 16 -11.75 53.88 43.26
C LYS A 16 -12.02 52.41 42.87
N GLY A 17 -12.81 51.72 43.67
CA GLY A 17 -13.25 50.36 43.35
C GLY A 17 -14.16 50.36 42.12
N PHE A 18 -14.12 49.28 41.35
CA PHE A 18 -15.00 49.06 40.20
C PHE A 18 -16.48 49.11 40.62
N SER A 19 -17.33 49.69 39.77
CA SER A 19 -18.76 49.73 40.03
C SER A 19 -19.37 48.33 39.94
N LEU A 20 -20.32 48.02 40.82
CA LEU A 20 -21.10 46.76 40.75
C LEU A 20 -21.79 46.59 39.39
N ILE A 21 -22.16 47.71 38.73
CA ILE A 21 -22.78 47.67 37.40
C ILE A 21 -21.77 47.41 36.27
N GLU A 22 -20.52 47.83 36.42
CA GLU A 22 -19.47 47.50 35.43
C GLU A 22 -19.15 46.01 35.49
N LEU A 23 -19.05 45.45 36.69
CA LEU A 23 -18.83 44.01 36.86
C LEU A 23 -19.99 43.19 36.29
N SER A 24 -21.25 43.61 36.50
CA SER A 24 -22.41 42.87 36.01
C SER A 24 -22.52 42.89 34.47
N VAL A 25 -22.22 44.02 33.83
CA VAL A 25 -22.18 44.13 32.37
C VAL A 25 -21.05 43.26 31.79
N VAL A 26 -19.87 43.25 32.42
CA VAL A 26 -18.74 42.39 31.99
C VAL A 26 -19.12 40.91 32.06
N LEU A 27 -19.71 40.47 33.19
CA LEU A 27 -20.13 39.07 33.34
C LEU A 27 -21.26 38.68 32.37
N ALA A 28 -22.17 39.61 32.06
CA ALA A 28 -23.21 39.38 31.05
C ALA A 28 -22.59 39.18 29.65
N ILE A 29 -21.62 40.01 29.27
CA ILE A 29 -20.90 39.87 27.99
C ILE A 29 -20.14 38.54 27.95
N ILE A 30 -19.40 38.20 29.00
CA ILE A 30 -18.66 36.92 29.08
C ILE A 30 -19.62 35.73 29.02
N GLY A 31 -20.79 35.80 29.67
CA GLY A 31 -21.80 34.75 29.61
C GLY A 31 -22.34 34.53 28.19
N VAL A 32 -22.63 35.62 27.46
CA VAL A 32 -23.11 35.54 26.07
C VAL A 32 -22.02 35.00 25.13
N VAL A 33 -20.78 35.50 25.25
CA VAL A 33 -19.65 35.03 24.44
C VAL A 33 -19.30 33.57 24.76
N GLY A 34 -19.34 33.19 26.04
CA GLY A 34 -19.07 31.84 26.50
C GLY A 34 -20.08 30.83 25.95
N ALA A 35 -21.38 31.17 25.97
CA ALA A 35 -22.43 30.31 25.41
C ALA A 35 -22.27 30.10 23.90
N GLY A 36 -21.92 31.16 23.14
CA GLY A 36 -21.69 31.04 21.70
C GLY A 36 -20.45 30.23 21.33
N SER A 37 -19.39 30.29 22.16
CA SER A 37 -18.11 29.62 21.90
C SER A 37 -18.19 28.09 22.02
N MET A 38 -19.09 27.56 22.86
CA MET A 38 -19.19 26.13 23.12
C MET A 38 -19.75 25.34 21.94
N LEU A 39 -20.65 25.94 21.15
CA LEU A 39 -21.26 25.30 19.97
C LEU A 39 -20.27 25.17 18.79
N VAL A 40 -19.29 26.07 18.67
CA VAL A 40 -18.29 26.01 17.60
C VAL A 40 -17.21 24.97 17.89
N TYR A 41 -17.02 24.61 19.15
CA TYR A 41 -15.94 23.72 19.59
C TYR A 41 -16.15 22.25 19.17
N SER A 42 -17.40 21.76 19.10
CA SER A 42 -17.69 20.38 18.69
C SER A 42 -17.34 20.13 17.23
N GLU A 43 -17.80 21.01 16.33
CA GLU A 43 -17.56 20.89 14.88
C GLU A 43 -16.07 20.95 14.53
N GLN A 44 -15.33 21.84 15.19
CA GLN A 44 -13.88 21.93 15.01
C GLN A 44 -13.18 20.64 15.42
N ARG A 45 -13.66 19.96 16.47
CA ARG A 45 -13.10 18.69 16.92
C ARG A 45 -13.42 17.56 15.95
N THR A 46 -14.66 17.47 15.47
CA THR A 46 -15.05 16.48 14.45
C THR A 46 -14.23 16.66 13.19
N HIS A 47 -14.07 17.89 12.72
CA HIS A 47 -13.23 18.18 11.56
C HIS A 47 -11.75 17.84 11.79
N ALA A 48 -11.20 18.14 12.98
CA ALA A 48 -9.83 17.78 13.33
C ALA A 48 -9.65 16.25 13.44
N ASN A 49 -10.65 15.54 13.95
CA ASN A 49 -10.65 14.07 13.99
C ASN A 49 -10.66 13.48 12.58
N TRP A 50 -11.51 14.00 11.71
CA TRP A 50 -11.63 13.57 10.32
C TRP A 50 -10.33 13.76 9.54
N GLN A 51 -9.70 14.94 9.67
CA GLN A 51 -8.37 15.19 9.10
C GLN A 51 -7.29 14.26 9.69
N GLY A 52 -7.41 13.93 10.98
CA GLY A 52 -6.53 12.97 11.64
C GLY A 52 -6.67 11.56 11.07
N SER A 53 -7.90 11.10 10.81
CA SER A 53 -8.17 9.82 10.16
C SER A 53 -7.58 9.77 8.74
N ASP A 54 -7.76 10.82 7.94
CA ASP A 54 -7.16 10.93 6.60
C ASP A 54 -5.63 10.82 6.64
N ALA A 55 -4.98 11.52 7.56
CA ALA A 55 -3.53 11.48 7.72
C ALA A 55 -3.03 10.06 8.08
N LYS A 56 -3.71 9.37 9.00
CA LYS A 56 -3.38 7.99 9.37
C LYS A 56 -3.60 7.02 8.22
N MET A 57 -4.70 7.16 7.49
CA MET A 57 -5.02 6.30 6.36
C MET A 57 -3.96 6.40 5.24
N LYS A 58 -3.39 7.58 5.02
CA LYS A 58 -2.24 7.79 4.12
C LYS A 58 -0.98 7.05 4.58
N VAL A 59 -0.71 7.03 5.89
CA VAL A 59 0.41 6.25 6.47
C VAL A 59 0.19 4.76 6.23
N VAL A 60 -1.01 4.26 6.48
CA VAL A 60 -1.37 2.85 6.23
C VAL A 60 -1.23 2.49 4.75
N LYS A 61 -1.75 3.34 3.85
CA LYS A 61 -1.59 3.16 2.39
C LYS A 61 -0.12 3.03 2.01
N GLN A 62 0.73 3.92 2.52
CA GLN A 62 2.16 3.88 2.24
C GLN A 62 2.82 2.61 2.76
N ALA A 63 2.45 2.15 3.96
CA ALA A 63 2.97 0.91 4.53
C ALA A 63 2.57 -0.32 3.71
N LEU A 64 1.34 -0.38 3.18
CA LEU A 64 0.88 -1.44 2.29
C LEU A 64 1.66 -1.46 0.97
N ILE A 65 1.89 -0.28 0.36
CA ILE A 65 2.69 -0.14 -0.86
C ILE A 65 4.13 -0.58 -0.62
N GLU A 66 4.75 -0.16 0.50
CA GLU A 66 6.11 -0.55 0.85
C GLU A 66 6.22 -2.06 1.14
N PHE A 67 5.24 -2.62 1.85
CA PHE A 67 5.16 -4.06 2.06
C PHE A 67 5.19 -4.81 0.74
N ALA A 68 4.37 -4.42 -0.24
CA ALA A 68 4.35 -5.07 -1.54
C ALA A 68 5.60 -4.82 -2.38
N ARG A 69 6.25 -3.66 -2.22
CA ARG A 69 7.54 -3.37 -2.86
C ARG A 69 8.64 -4.31 -2.37
N VAL A 70 8.70 -4.56 -1.06
CA VAL A 70 9.71 -5.42 -0.44
C VAL A 70 9.38 -6.90 -0.66
N ASN A 71 8.16 -7.31 -0.35
CA ASN A 71 7.75 -8.72 -0.33
C ASN A 71 7.28 -9.24 -1.70
N LYS A 72 7.02 -8.34 -2.66
CA LYS A 72 6.51 -8.66 -4.00
C LYS A 72 5.11 -9.29 -4.03
N TYR A 73 4.33 -9.09 -2.97
CA TYR A 73 2.91 -9.41 -2.88
C TYR A 73 2.21 -8.45 -1.91
N MET A 74 0.90 -8.26 -2.06
CA MET A 74 0.03 -7.51 -1.16
C MET A 74 -0.50 -8.43 -0.04
N PRO A 75 -0.61 -7.95 1.21
CA PRO A 75 -1.14 -8.76 2.30
C PRO A 75 -2.66 -8.96 2.16
N CYS A 76 -3.18 -10.06 2.68
CA CYS A 76 -4.62 -10.29 2.77
C CYS A 76 -5.25 -9.50 3.93
N PRO A 77 -6.54 -9.12 3.84
CA PRO A 77 -7.23 -8.50 4.96
C PRO A 77 -7.25 -9.39 6.21
N SER A 78 -7.17 -8.75 7.38
CA SER A 78 -7.34 -9.43 8.67
C SER A 78 -8.84 -9.69 8.90
N ASN A 79 -9.22 -10.97 9.07
CA ASN A 79 -10.60 -11.40 9.20
C ASN A 79 -11.15 -11.32 10.65
N VAL A 80 -10.27 -11.25 11.65
CA VAL A 80 -10.64 -11.22 13.08
C VAL A 80 -10.17 -9.95 13.81
N GLY A 81 -9.58 -8.99 13.10
CA GLY A 81 -9.13 -7.73 13.69
C GLY A 81 -7.81 -7.82 14.48
N ASP A 82 -7.10 -8.95 14.39
CA ASP A 82 -5.80 -9.16 15.03
C ASP A 82 -4.64 -8.52 14.27
N GLY A 83 -4.90 -8.00 13.06
CA GLY A 83 -3.92 -7.34 12.22
C GLY A 83 -2.99 -8.31 11.48
N ALA A 84 -3.29 -9.61 11.47
CA ALA A 84 -2.52 -10.60 10.74
C ALA A 84 -2.87 -10.62 9.24
N ASP A 85 -1.93 -11.04 8.40
CA ASP A 85 -2.18 -11.41 7.00
C ASP A 85 -2.96 -12.74 6.97
N ALA A 86 -4.30 -12.66 6.86
CA ALA A 86 -5.18 -13.82 7.04
C ALA A 86 -5.30 -14.66 5.77
N ARG A 87 -4.59 -15.80 5.75
CA ARG A 87 -4.52 -16.73 4.62
C ARG A 87 -5.00 -18.13 4.97
N SER A 88 -5.59 -18.81 3.98
CA SER A 88 -6.02 -20.20 4.05
C SER A 88 -4.92 -21.10 3.47
N PRO A 89 -4.30 -21.99 4.27
CA PRO A 89 -3.27 -22.89 3.78
C PRO A 89 -3.84 -24.06 2.96
N THR A 90 -5.17 -24.18 2.86
CA THR A 90 -5.85 -25.25 2.12
C THR A 90 -6.35 -24.80 0.76
N GLY A 91 -5.98 -23.61 0.30
CA GLY A 91 -6.32 -23.14 -1.04
C GLY A 91 -5.78 -24.10 -2.10
N MET A 92 -6.60 -24.40 -3.10
CA MET A 92 -6.21 -25.19 -4.26
C MET A 92 -6.44 -24.37 -5.51
N GLY A 93 -5.47 -24.38 -6.42
CA GLY A 93 -5.55 -23.70 -7.70
C GLY A 93 -5.16 -24.57 -8.88
N SER A 94 -5.41 -24.07 -10.08
CA SER A 94 -5.00 -24.67 -11.36
C SER A 94 -4.39 -23.61 -12.27
N LEU A 95 -3.30 -23.94 -12.94
CA LEU A 95 -2.68 -23.05 -13.92
C LEU A 95 -3.37 -23.23 -15.30
N PRO A 96 -3.97 -22.17 -15.87
CA PRO A 96 -4.77 -22.29 -17.10
C PRO A 96 -3.92 -22.55 -18.36
N GLU A 97 -2.67 -22.11 -18.40
CA GLU A 97 -1.79 -22.25 -19.58
C GLU A 97 -1.35 -23.71 -19.85
N ILE A 98 -1.38 -24.57 -18.83
CA ILE A 98 -1.03 -26.00 -18.94
C ILE A 98 -2.31 -26.84 -19.04
N THR A 99 -2.94 -26.73 -20.21
CA THR A 99 -4.07 -27.57 -20.59
C THR A 99 -3.64 -29.02 -20.81
N ALA A 100 -4.58 -29.95 -20.65
CA ALA A 100 -4.32 -31.36 -20.90
C ALA A 100 -3.97 -31.56 -22.38
N SER A 101 -2.81 -32.15 -22.66
CA SER A 101 -2.41 -32.51 -24.02
C SER A 101 -2.88 -33.93 -24.31
N PRO A 102 -3.62 -34.16 -25.41
CA PRO A 102 -4.10 -35.48 -25.77
C PRO A 102 -2.93 -36.41 -26.11
N ALA A 103 -3.11 -37.71 -25.89
CA ALA A 103 -2.12 -38.70 -26.31
C ALA A 103 -1.97 -38.68 -27.84
N ILE A 104 -0.73 -38.72 -28.32
CA ILE A 104 -0.42 -38.84 -29.74
C ILE A 104 -0.12 -40.31 -30.01
N ALA A 105 -0.92 -40.96 -30.85
CA ALA A 105 -0.70 -42.35 -31.25
C ALA A 105 0.63 -42.49 -32.00
N ALA A 106 1.31 -43.64 -31.83
CA ALA A 106 2.53 -43.94 -32.57
C ALA A 106 2.24 -43.97 -34.08
N THR A 107 3.11 -43.36 -34.88
CA THR A 107 3.07 -43.53 -36.34
C THR A 107 4.01 -44.66 -36.74
N PRO A 108 3.52 -45.70 -37.46
CA PRO A 108 4.38 -46.78 -37.92
C PRO A 108 5.39 -46.27 -38.95
N LYS A 109 6.58 -46.88 -38.97
CA LYS A 109 7.56 -46.70 -40.05
C LYS A 109 6.92 -47.00 -41.40
N THR A 110 7.13 -46.17 -42.42
CA THR A 110 6.58 -46.45 -43.76
C THR A 110 7.42 -47.52 -44.47
N ASN A 111 6.75 -48.52 -45.05
CA ASN A 111 7.42 -49.62 -45.75
C ASN A 111 7.58 -49.37 -47.27
N VAL A 112 7.25 -48.16 -47.72
CA VAL A 112 7.39 -47.72 -49.12
C VAL A 112 8.39 -46.57 -49.20
N SER A 113 9.07 -46.44 -50.34
CA SER A 113 10.11 -45.43 -50.53
C SER A 113 9.51 -44.05 -50.83
N PRO A 114 9.94 -42.98 -50.13
CA PRO A 114 10.97 -42.97 -49.10
C PRO A 114 10.45 -43.52 -47.76
N THR A 115 11.28 -44.32 -47.10
CA THR A 115 10.97 -44.86 -45.77
C THR A 115 11.16 -43.79 -44.70
N LEU A 116 10.06 -43.32 -44.11
CA LEU A 116 10.09 -42.42 -42.95
C LEU A 116 10.20 -43.24 -41.66
N PRO A 117 11.05 -42.82 -40.70
CA PRO A 117 11.09 -43.43 -39.37
C PRO A 117 9.75 -43.27 -38.65
N GLY A 118 9.35 -44.31 -37.91
CA GLY A 118 8.15 -44.23 -37.08
C GLY A 118 8.37 -43.32 -35.88
N VAL A 119 7.32 -42.62 -35.46
CA VAL A 119 7.35 -41.76 -34.27
C VAL A 119 6.70 -42.55 -33.12
N PRO A 120 7.35 -42.65 -31.94
CA PRO A 120 6.77 -43.34 -30.79
C PRO A 120 5.50 -42.64 -30.29
N ALA A 121 4.63 -43.39 -29.61
CA ALA A 121 3.46 -42.81 -28.97
C ALA A 121 3.89 -41.86 -27.84
N VAL A 122 3.20 -40.73 -27.73
CA VAL A 122 3.37 -39.78 -26.63
C VAL A 122 2.17 -39.92 -25.71
N SER A 123 2.41 -40.20 -24.43
CA SER A 123 1.36 -40.30 -23.42
C SER A 123 0.64 -38.95 -23.24
N ALA A 124 -0.65 -39.01 -22.92
CA ALA A 124 -1.40 -37.81 -22.55
C ALA A 124 -0.76 -37.14 -21.33
N VAL A 125 -0.65 -35.81 -21.38
CA VAL A 125 -0.19 -35.00 -20.25
C VAL A 125 -1.43 -34.37 -19.62
N PRO A 126 -1.78 -34.69 -18.35
CA PRO A 126 -2.92 -34.09 -17.69
C PRO A 126 -2.64 -32.62 -17.32
N ALA A 127 -3.68 -31.80 -17.28
CA ALA A 127 -3.59 -30.45 -16.74
C ALA A 127 -3.08 -30.47 -15.28
N VAL A 128 -2.37 -29.41 -14.88
CA VAL A 128 -1.92 -29.28 -13.48
C VAL A 128 -3.01 -28.59 -12.67
N ALA A 129 -3.80 -29.42 -11.99
CA ALA A 129 -4.84 -29.01 -11.05
C ALA A 129 -4.44 -29.37 -9.61
N ASN A 130 -5.06 -28.70 -8.64
CA ASN A 130 -4.87 -28.91 -7.19
C ASN A 130 -3.45 -28.57 -6.71
N ILE A 131 -2.92 -27.43 -7.19
CA ILE A 131 -1.72 -26.83 -6.61
C ILE A 131 -2.11 -26.23 -5.26
N PRO A 132 -1.49 -26.65 -4.14
CA PRO A 132 -1.70 -26.01 -2.86
C PRO A 132 -1.12 -24.59 -2.90
N ILE A 133 -1.94 -23.62 -2.51
CA ILE A 133 -1.62 -22.19 -2.48
C ILE A 133 -2.30 -21.55 -1.28
N GLU A 134 -1.65 -20.55 -0.69
CA GLU A 134 -2.20 -19.74 0.38
C GLU A 134 -3.05 -18.58 -0.16
N THR A 135 -4.37 -18.82 -0.28
CA THR A 135 -5.36 -17.80 -0.66
C THR A 135 -5.75 -16.92 0.52
N CYS A 136 -6.32 -15.74 0.27
CA CYS A 136 -6.90 -14.96 1.37
C CYS A 136 -8.12 -15.68 1.97
N LEU A 137 -8.39 -15.45 3.26
CA LEU A 137 -9.60 -15.96 3.93
C LEU A 137 -10.86 -15.18 3.52
N VAL A 138 -10.69 -13.87 3.34
CA VAL A 138 -11.74 -12.91 2.99
C VAL A 138 -11.16 -11.88 2.02
N HIS A 139 -12.00 -11.26 1.19
CA HIS A 139 -11.63 -10.14 0.32
C HIS A 139 -11.91 -8.77 0.98
N THR A 140 -12.74 -8.73 2.04
CA THR A 140 -12.99 -7.54 2.85
C THR A 140 -12.78 -7.88 4.32
N GLY A 141 -12.00 -7.06 5.01
CA GLY A 141 -11.71 -7.22 6.42
C GLY A 141 -11.10 -5.94 7.00
N THR A 142 -10.24 -6.09 8.00
CA THR A 142 -9.48 -4.97 8.58
C THR A 142 -8.08 -4.92 8.01
N VAL A 143 -7.44 -3.74 8.07
CA VAL A 143 -6.03 -3.59 7.70
C VAL A 143 -5.15 -4.58 8.47
N PRO A 144 -4.27 -5.34 7.81
CA PRO A 144 -3.36 -6.28 8.45
C PRO A 144 -2.17 -5.54 9.09
N TYR A 145 -2.46 -4.70 10.10
CA TYR A 145 -1.50 -3.75 10.68
C TYR A 145 -0.27 -4.40 11.29
N ALA A 146 -0.41 -5.58 11.91
CA ALA A 146 0.72 -6.31 12.47
C ALA A 146 1.63 -6.86 11.35
N ALA A 147 1.06 -7.29 10.22
CA ALA A 147 1.83 -7.77 9.07
C ALA A 147 2.63 -6.66 8.38
N ILE A 148 2.10 -5.43 8.33
CA ILE A 148 2.76 -4.26 7.74
C ILE A 148 3.58 -3.45 8.75
N GLY A 149 3.75 -3.94 9.98
CA GLY A 149 4.61 -3.32 10.98
C GLY A 149 4.07 -2.04 11.63
N LEU A 150 2.74 -1.84 11.59
CA LEU A 150 2.07 -0.71 12.23
C LEU A 150 1.42 -1.12 13.55
N SER A 151 1.20 -0.14 14.42
CA SER A 151 0.40 -0.35 15.63
C SER A 151 -1.10 -0.36 15.31
N ARG A 152 -1.90 -0.98 16.17
CA ARG A 152 -3.36 -0.95 16.06
C ARG A 152 -3.92 0.47 16.02
N ALA A 153 -3.31 1.40 16.77
CA ALA A 153 -3.74 2.79 16.87
C ALA A 153 -3.44 3.62 15.60
N ASP A 154 -2.41 3.23 14.84
CA ASP A 154 -2.07 3.83 13.55
C ASP A 154 -2.97 3.30 12.43
N ALA A 155 -3.50 2.08 12.60
CA ALA A 155 -4.45 1.45 11.70
C ALA A 155 -5.92 1.63 12.12
N SER A 156 -6.18 2.56 13.05
CA SER A 156 -7.53 2.96 13.43
C SER A 156 -7.74 4.45 13.17
N ASP A 157 -8.98 4.80 12.83
CA ASP A 157 -9.42 6.18 12.72
C ASP A 157 -9.34 6.91 14.08
N ASN A 158 -9.70 8.19 14.10
CA ASN A 158 -9.68 9.00 15.33
C ASN A 158 -10.85 8.72 16.29
N TRP A 159 -11.80 7.86 15.90
CA TRP A 159 -12.91 7.38 16.72
C TRP A 159 -12.65 5.98 17.30
N GLY A 160 -11.58 5.32 16.86
CA GLY A 160 -11.11 4.03 17.36
C GLY A 160 -11.54 2.84 16.51
N ASN A 161 -12.21 3.06 15.38
CA ASN A 161 -12.54 1.97 14.44
C ASN A 161 -11.30 1.60 13.64
N LEU A 162 -11.08 0.30 13.45
CA LEU A 162 -10.03 -0.16 12.54
C LEU A 162 -10.42 0.20 11.10
N PHE A 163 -9.44 0.63 10.32
CA PHE A 163 -9.67 0.84 8.89
C PHE A 163 -10.07 -0.48 8.23
N ILE A 164 -11.12 -0.41 7.43
CA ILE A 164 -11.55 -1.50 6.56
C ILE A 164 -10.57 -1.58 5.39
N TYR A 165 -10.22 -2.79 5.03
CA TYR A 165 -9.34 -3.10 3.92
C TYR A 165 -10.05 -4.09 3.01
N ALA A 166 -10.52 -3.58 1.87
CA ALA A 166 -11.09 -4.37 0.80
C ALA A 166 -10.02 -4.59 -0.27
N VAL A 167 -9.98 -5.78 -0.84
CA VAL A 167 -9.05 -6.18 -1.90
C VAL A 167 -9.79 -6.82 -3.06
N ASP A 168 -9.08 -7.05 -4.16
CA ASP A 168 -9.58 -7.79 -5.32
C ASP A 168 -10.41 -9.03 -4.93
N GLN A 169 -11.60 -9.18 -5.51
CA GLN A 169 -12.55 -10.24 -5.11
C GLN A 169 -12.09 -11.67 -5.48
N GLY A 170 -11.09 -11.78 -6.37
CA GLY A 170 -10.52 -13.05 -6.81
C GLY A 170 -9.50 -13.66 -5.84
N VAL A 171 -9.10 -12.96 -4.78
CA VAL A 171 -8.05 -13.40 -3.83
C VAL A 171 -8.42 -14.60 -2.97
N ILE A 172 -9.69 -14.97 -2.94
CA ILE A 172 -10.16 -16.19 -2.26
C ILE A 172 -10.15 -17.42 -3.18
N ASN A 173 -9.76 -17.25 -4.45
CA ASN A 173 -9.72 -18.29 -5.46
C ASN A 173 -8.28 -18.57 -5.91
N GLY A 174 -7.78 -19.76 -5.56
CA GLY A 174 -6.42 -20.17 -5.88
C GLY A 174 -6.10 -20.22 -7.37
N SER A 175 -7.07 -20.51 -8.23
CA SER A 175 -6.85 -20.50 -9.69
C SER A 175 -6.67 -19.07 -10.22
N LEU A 176 -7.39 -18.09 -9.68
CA LEU A 176 -7.24 -16.70 -10.09
C LEU A 176 -5.93 -16.09 -9.58
N MET A 177 -5.49 -16.48 -8.38
CA MET A 177 -4.18 -16.06 -7.84
C MET A 177 -2.97 -16.68 -8.56
N LEU A 178 -3.18 -17.77 -9.31
CA LEU A 178 -2.16 -18.44 -10.12
C LEU A 178 -2.17 -18.00 -11.59
N ASP A 179 -3.24 -17.35 -12.07
CA ASP A 179 -3.40 -16.96 -13.47
C ASP A 179 -2.75 -15.60 -13.78
N CYS A 180 -1.43 -15.55 -13.63
CA CYS A 180 -0.63 -14.37 -13.94
C CYS A 180 -0.11 -14.55 -15.38
N PRO A 181 -0.49 -13.71 -16.35
CA PRO A 181 -0.81 -12.28 -16.19
C PRO A 181 -2.26 -11.92 -16.54
N ASN A 182 -3.25 -12.79 -16.41
CA ASN A 182 -4.62 -12.46 -16.83
C ASN A 182 -5.50 -11.96 -15.67
N GLN A 183 -5.08 -12.22 -14.43
CA GLN A 183 -5.83 -11.87 -13.22
C GLN A 183 -5.05 -10.94 -12.30
N SER A 184 -5.77 -9.98 -11.72
CA SER A 184 -5.25 -9.02 -10.75
C SER A 184 -5.07 -9.63 -9.35
N ALA A 185 -5.84 -10.69 -9.02
CA ALA A 185 -5.69 -11.47 -7.78
C ALA A 185 -4.26 -11.99 -7.55
N CYS A 186 -3.47 -12.15 -8.61
CA CYS A 186 -2.05 -12.46 -8.57
C CYS A 186 -1.22 -11.54 -7.68
N PHE A 187 -1.62 -10.27 -7.50
CA PHE A 187 -0.92 -9.35 -6.60
C PHE A 187 -0.85 -9.85 -5.15
N PHE A 188 -1.73 -10.76 -4.75
CA PHE A 188 -1.84 -11.27 -3.38
C PHE A 188 -1.21 -12.64 -3.20
N ASN A 189 -0.70 -13.27 -4.27
CA ASN A 189 -0.05 -14.56 -4.17
C ASN A 189 1.32 -14.40 -3.51
N LYS A 190 1.57 -15.09 -2.39
CA LYS A 190 2.88 -15.04 -1.71
C LYS A 190 3.76 -16.25 -2.00
N ASP A 191 3.21 -17.29 -2.62
CA ASP A 191 3.88 -18.58 -2.71
C ASP A 191 4.98 -18.57 -3.77
N SER A 192 6.16 -19.03 -3.35
CA SER A 192 7.32 -19.14 -4.22
C SER A 192 7.25 -20.38 -5.12
N LEU A 193 7.97 -20.32 -6.24
CA LEU A 193 8.20 -21.44 -7.17
C LEU A 193 8.54 -22.76 -6.47
N SER A 194 9.39 -22.73 -5.45
CA SER A 194 9.89 -23.94 -4.78
C SER A 194 8.83 -24.66 -3.96
N THR A 195 7.92 -23.90 -3.35
CA THR A 195 6.81 -24.42 -2.54
C THR A 195 5.78 -25.12 -3.44
N ILE A 196 5.43 -24.50 -4.57
CA ILE A 196 4.47 -25.05 -5.54
C ILE A 196 5.04 -26.30 -6.24
N ALA A 197 6.31 -26.25 -6.65
CA ALA A 197 6.98 -27.33 -7.40
C ALA A 197 7.21 -28.60 -6.56
N THR A 198 7.49 -28.48 -5.26
CA THR A 198 7.74 -29.64 -4.38
C THR A 198 6.48 -30.43 -4.07
N THR A 199 5.31 -29.79 -4.05
CA THR A 199 4.00 -30.46 -3.91
C THR A 199 3.45 -31.02 -5.22
N ALA A 200 3.87 -30.48 -6.36
CA ALA A 200 3.48 -30.96 -7.68
C ALA A 200 4.60 -31.78 -8.33
N SER A 201 4.66 -33.08 -8.02
CA SER A 201 5.58 -34.08 -8.64
C SER A 201 5.57 -34.11 -10.20
N LYS A 202 4.70 -33.34 -10.86
CA LYS A 202 4.63 -33.17 -12.32
C LYS A 202 5.34 -31.90 -12.85
N LEU A 203 5.82 -31.01 -11.97
CA LEU A 203 6.44 -29.74 -12.35
C LEU A 203 7.96 -29.85 -12.62
N ASP A 204 8.60 -30.99 -12.32
CA ASP A 204 10.03 -31.21 -12.56
C ASP A 204 10.43 -31.03 -14.04
N ASN A 205 9.53 -31.33 -14.98
CA ASN A 205 9.77 -31.12 -16.42
C ASN A 205 9.70 -29.64 -16.85
N LEU A 206 9.25 -28.72 -15.98
CA LEU A 206 9.22 -27.28 -16.22
C LEU A 206 10.41 -26.55 -15.56
N ARG A 207 11.12 -27.20 -14.61
CA ARG A 207 12.33 -26.67 -13.97
C ARG A 207 13.46 -26.43 -14.98
N ASP A 208 13.52 -27.25 -16.03
CA ASP A 208 14.52 -27.16 -17.11
C ASP A 208 14.08 -26.25 -18.27
N ARG A 209 12.86 -25.70 -18.24
CA ARG A 209 12.27 -24.87 -19.32
C ARG A 209 12.46 -23.36 -19.13
N ASN A 210 13.32 -22.92 -18.20
CA ASN A 210 13.61 -21.51 -17.90
C ASN A 210 12.33 -20.63 -17.94
N ILE A 211 11.23 -21.15 -17.39
CA ILE A 211 9.96 -20.42 -17.38
C ILE A 211 10.06 -19.42 -16.22
N PRO A 212 10.00 -18.11 -16.51
CA PRO A 212 10.29 -17.08 -15.53
C PRO A 212 9.08 -16.93 -14.61
N PHE A 213 8.94 -17.78 -13.61
CA PHE A 213 7.95 -17.54 -12.55
C PHE A 213 8.56 -16.54 -11.55
N LEU A 214 8.49 -15.30 -12.02
CA LEU A 214 8.82 -14.01 -11.41
C LEU A 214 8.00 -13.79 -10.12
N PRO A 215 8.25 -12.71 -9.36
CA PRO A 215 7.33 -12.22 -8.32
C PRO A 215 5.85 -12.35 -8.72
N ALA A 216 4.98 -12.52 -7.73
CA ALA A 216 3.54 -12.75 -7.89
C ALA A 216 2.88 -11.81 -8.92
N PHE A 217 3.39 -10.59 -9.01
CA PHE A 217 3.10 -9.65 -10.08
C PHE A 217 4.37 -9.08 -10.71
N ASN A 218 4.24 -8.62 -11.95
CA ASN A 218 5.26 -7.87 -12.68
C ASN A 218 4.62 -6.67 -13.41
N LEU A 219 5.40 -5.96 -14.21
CA LEU A 219 4.93 -4.77 -14.94
C LEU A 219 3.83 -5.07 -15.95
N SER A 220 3.68 -6.32 -16.37
CA SER A 220 2.67 -6.79 -17.32
C SER A 220 1.42 -7.38 -16.65
N THR A 221 1.40 -7.59 -15.34
CA THR A 221 0.21 -8.09 -14.63
C THR A 221 -0.88 -7.01 -14.63
N PRO A 222 -2.14 -7.25 -15.02
CA PRO A 222 -3.24 -6.28 -14.94
C PRO A 222 -3.51 -5.93 -13.47
N PRO A 223 -4.10 -4.76 -13.17
CA PRO A 223 -4.64 -3.74 -14.07
C PRO A 223 -3.62 -2.93 -14.87
N LEU A 224 -3.84 -2.79 -16.18
CA LEU A 224 -3.09 -1.96 -17.12
C LEU A 224 -4.04 -1.02 -17.86
N LYS A 225 -3.49 0.05 -18.47
CA LYS A 225 -4.28 0.93 -19.33
C LYS A 225 -4.93 0.13 -20.47
N GLY A 226 -6.26 0.09 -20.48
CA GLY A 226 -7.05 -0.64 -21.49
C GLY A 226 -7.20 -2.15 -21.23
N ALA A 227 -6.63 -2.69 -20.15
CA ALA A 227 -6.75 -4.09 -19.74
C ALA A 227 -6.76 -4.17 -18.20
N LEU A 228 -7.91 -3.93 -17.60
CA LEU A 228 -8.05 -3.87 -16.14
C LEU A 228 -7.91 -5.24 -15.46
N GLY A 229 -8.20 -6.33 -16.17
CA GLY A 229 -8.42 -7.63 -15.52
C GLY A 229 -9.85 -7.74 -14.98
N ALA A 230 -10.08 -8.68 -14.07
CA ALA A 230 -11.38 -8.90 -13.43
C ALA A 230 -11.24 -8.75 -11.91
N ASN A 231 -12.38 -8.61 -11.21
CA ASN A 231 -12.49 -8.59 -9.74
C ASN A 231 -11.86 -7.38 -9.02
N ASN A 232 -11.38 -6.41 -9.78
CA ASN A 232 -10.84 -5.17 -9.22
C ASN A 232 -11.93 -4.33 -8.57
N LEU A 233 -11.52 -3.49 -7.63
CA LEU A 233 -12.39 -2.53 -6.97
C LEU A 233 -12.49 -1.23 -7.77
N GLN A 234 -13.54 -0.48 -7.50
CA GLN A 234 -13.81 0.82 -8.10
C GLN A 234 -14.36 1.80 -7.07
N ILE A 235 -14.09 3.09 -7.28
CA ILE A 235 -14.61 4.20 -6.50
C ILE A 235 -15.45 5.06 -7.43
N CYS A 236 -16.65 5.41 -6.99
CA CYS A 236 -17.68 6.12 -7.75
C CYS A 236 -18.14 7.37 -7.00
N ASP A 237 -18.82 8.30 -7.69
CA ASP A 237 -19.39 9.51 -7.06
C ASP A 237 -20.80 9.29 -6.47
N ASP A 238 -21.44 8.16 -6.80
CA ASP A 238 -22.78 7.78 -6.36
C ASP A 238 -22.91 6.28 -6.09
N ALA A 239 -23.90 5.90 -5.27
CA ALA A 239 -24.14 4.52 -4.85
C ALA A 239 -24.65 3.59 -5.96
N ALA A 240 -25.13 4.09 -7.11
CA ALA A 240 -25.42 3.24 -8.26
C ALA A 240 -24.17 3.03 -9.14
N CYS A 241 -23.03 3.64 -8.77
CA CYS A 241 -21.80 3.72 -9.53
C CYS A 241 -22.03 4.12 -11.00
N SER A 242 -22.85 5.17 -11.19
CA SER A 242 -23.14 5.71 -12.52
C SER A 242 -21.93 6.46 -13.09
N ASN A 243 -21.13 7.08 -12.22
CA ASN A 243 -19.90 7.78 -12.58
C ASN A 243 -18.71 7.23 -11.80
N ILE A 244 -17.79 6.60 -12.52
CA ILE A 244 -16.58 6.01 -11.95
C ILE A 244 -15.52 7.11 -11.80
N GLN A 245 -15.04 7.31 -10.57
CA GLN A 245 -13.90 8.19 -10.28
C GLN A 245 -12.56 7.45 -10.38
N SER A 246 -12.53 6.16 -10.06
CA SER A 246 -11.34 5.32 -10.16
C SER A 246 -11.74 3.86 -10.39
N GLU A 247 -11.08 3.20 -11.34
CA GLU A 247 -11.29 1.79 -11.70
C GLU A 247 -9.98 1.01 -11.67
N GLY A 248 -10.06 -0.32 -11.59
CA GLY A 248 -8.86 -1.16 -11.59
C GLY A 248 -8.04 -0.99 -10.31
N LEU A 249 -8.70 -0.79 -9.17
CA LEU A 249 -8.04 -0.73 -7.87
C LEU A 249 -7.82 -2.14 -7.34
N LEU A 250 -6.63 -2.39 -6.82
CA LEU A 250 -6.28 -3.67 -6.20
C LEU A 250 -6.76 -3.75 -4.76
N ALA A 251 -6.83 -2.59 -4.10
CA ALA A 251 -7.32 -2.48 -2.75
C ALA A 251 -7.95 -1.11 -2.50
N VAL A 252 -8.89 -1.05 -1.57
CA VAL A 252 -9.50 0.16 -1.02
C VAL A 252 -9.36 0.11 0.49
N ILE A 253 -8.88 1.21 1.06
CA ILE A 253 -8.84 1.45 2.50
C ILE A 253 -10.00 2.38 2.81
N LEU A 254 -10.83 2.02 3.77
CA LEU A 254 -12.02 2.77 4.17
C LEU A 254 -11.94 3.08 5.67
N ALA A 255 -12.11 4.35 6.01
CA ALA A 255 -12.36 4.80 7.37
C ALA A 255 -13.83 5.18 7.50
N VAL A 256 -14.51 4.52 8.44
CA VAL A 256 -15.94 4.71 8.72
C VAL A 256 -16.22 5.79 9.78
N ASN A 257 -15.16 6.36 10.35
CA ASN A 257 -15.16 7.54 11.19
C ASN A 257 -16.25 7.54 12.30
N GLU A 258 -16.97 8.65 12.48
CA GLU A 258 -17.80 8.94 13.65
C GLU A 258 -18.93 7.93 13.85
N ASN A 259 -19.51 7.43 12.76
CA ASN A 259 -20.63 6.49 12.82
C ASN A 259 -20.23 5.02 12.63
N GLY A 260 -18.94 4.69 12.81
CA GLY A 260 -18.35 3.38 12.52
C GLY A 260 -19.13 2.14 13.02
N GLU A 261 -19.79 2.26 14.17
CA GLU A 261 -20.60 1.20 14.82
C GLU A 261 -21.99 1.01 14.18
N ILE A 262 -22.48 1.97 13.39
CA ILE A 262 -23.79 1.92 12.74
C ILE A 262 -23.71 1.06 11.49
N THR A 263 -24.59 0.06 11.39
CA THR A 263 -24.65 -0.88 10.26
C THR A 263 -26.03 -0.98 9.61
N THR A 264 -27.03 -0.27 10.16
CA THR A 264 -28.42 -0.30 9.66
C THR A 264 -28.97 1.12 9.59
N GLY A 265 -29.79 1.41 8.57
CA GLY A 265 -30.38 2.73 8.38
C GLY A 265 -29.40 3.80 7.89
N LEU A 266 -28.26 3.36 7.33
CA LEU A 266 -27.26 4.21 6.70
C LEU A 266 -27.82 4.89 5.43
N GLY A 267 -27.25 6.04 5.08
CA GLY A 267 -27.49 6.65 3.78
C GLY A 267 -27.01 5.74 2.65
N ALA A 268 -27.49 5.95 1.42
CA ALA A 268 -27.15 5.08 0.29
C ALA A 268 -25.62 4.97 0.05
N ALA A 269 -24.90 6.08 0.19
CA ALA A 269 -23.44 6.11 0.00
C ALA A 269 -22.68 5.32 1.09
N GLU A 270 -23.06 5.48 2.36
CA GLU A 270 -22.44 4.75 3.48
C GLU A 270 -22.84 3.27 3.48
N ALA A 271 -24.07 2.96 3.03
CA ALA A 271 -24.52 1.60 2.87
C ALA A 271 -23.73 0.87 1.77
N GLU A 272 -23.48 1.54 0.64
CA GLU A 272 -22.64 1.01 -0.45
C GLU A 272 -21.23 0.68 0.06
N ASN A 273 -20.62 1.58 0.83
CA ASN A 273 -19.29 1.36 1.41
C ASN A 273 -19.20 0.15 2.38
N ARG A 274 -20.32 -0.49 2.72
CA ARG A 274 -20.41 -1.59 3.69
C ARG A 274 -21.04 -2.87 3.16
N ASP A 275 -21.42 -2.94 1.90
CA ASP A 275 -22.11 -4.12 1.36
C ASP A 275 -21.17 -5.25 0.90
N SER A 276 -19.85 -4.99 0.94
CA SER A 276 -18.75 -5.91 0.62
C SER A 276 -18.62 -6.28 -0.87
N ASP A 277 -19.17 -5.48 -1.77
CA ASP A 277 -19.02 -5.70 -3.20
C ASP A 277 -17.73 -5.02 -3.76
N THR A 278 -17.68 -4.73 -5.07
CA THR A 278 -16.52 -4.09 -5.72
C THR A 278 -16.56 -2.56 -5.76
N ALA A 279 -17.70 -1.96 -5.45
CA ALA A 279 -17.97 -0.54 -5.61
C ALA A 279 -17.94 0.18 -4.26
N PHE A 280 -17.38 1.38 -4.28
CA PHE A 280 -17.29 2.26 -3.12
C PHE A 280 -17.69 3.67 -3.54
N VAL A 281 -18.33 4.42 -2.66
CA VAL A 281 -18.77 5.80 -2.92
C VAL A 281 -17.89 6.78 -2.20
N ASN A 282 -17.32 7.71 -2.97
CA ASN A 282 -16.60 8.87 -2.47
C ASN A 282 -17.47 10.12 -2.53
N ALA A 283 -17.73 10.72 -1.38
CA ALA A 283 -18.46 11.97 -1.27
C ALA A 283 -17.77 12.95 -0.32
N ALA A 284 -18.20 14.21 -0.35
CA ALA A 284 -17.77 15.20 0.63
C ALA A 284 -18.51 14.97 1.96
N TYR A 285 -17.88 15.37 3.07
CA TYR A 285 -18.53 15.36 4.38
C TYR A 285 -19.89 16.07 4.31
N SER A 286 -20.92 15.42 4.83
CA SER A 286 -22.29 15.93 4.83
C SER A 286 -23.05 15.42 6.04
N GLU A 287 -23.94 16.25 6.58
CA GLU A 287 -24.84 15.89 7.69
C GLU A 287 -26.21 15.36 7.18
N ALA A 288 -26.56 15.70 5.93
CA ALA A 288 -27.86 15.35 5.35
C ALA A 288 -27.79 15.28 3.81
N PRO A 289 -27.76 14.07 3.22
CA PRO A 289 -27.58 12.77 3.89
C PRO A 289 -26.26 12.71 4.64
N TYR A 290 -26.23 11.99 5.77
CA TYR A 290 -25.00 11.83 6.55
C TYR A 290 -23.97 11.04 5.75
N TYR A 291 -22.74 11.53 5.73
CA TYR A 291 -21.59 10.90 5.12
C TYR A 291 -20.33 11.52 5.71
N ASP A 292 -19.53 10.71 6.39
CA ASP A 292 -18.24 11.11 6.94
C ASP A 292 -17.11 10.14 6.58
N ASP A 293 -17.41 9.09 5.82
CA ASP A 293 -16.47 8.10 5.34
C ASP A 293 -15.29 8.74 4.58
N LEU A 294 -14.11 8.12 4.73
CA LEU A 294 -12.91 8.44 3.97
C LEU A 294 -12.42 7.20 3.26
N LEU A 295 -11.93 7.36 2.03
CA LEU A 295 -11.46 6.24 1.23
C LEU A 295 -10.17 6.55 0.47
N LEU A 296 -9.32 5.54 0.34
CA LEU A 296 -8.11 5.57 -0.47
C LEU A 296 -7.97 4.28 -1.26
N GLY A 297 -7.94 4.40 -2.59
CA GLY A 297 -7.60 3.31 -3.48
C GLY A 297 -6.08 3.09 -3.60
N ILE A 298 -5.67 1.84 -3.79
CA ILE A 298 -4.33 1.44 -4.23
C ILE A 298 -4.44 0.84 -5.62
N SER A 299 -3.86 1.52 -6.59
CA SER A 299 -3.79 1.06 -7.98
C SER A 299 -2.58 0.17 -8.24
N ALA A 300 -2.64 -0.64 -9.29
CA ALA A 300 -1.52 -1.47 -9.72
C ALA A 300 -0.28 -0.65 -10.11
N SER A 301 -0.48 0.55 -10.65
CA SER A 301 0.58 1.45 -11.09
C SER A 301 1.44 1.94 -9.92
N GLU A 302 0.86 2.10 -8.73
CA GLU A 302 1.59 2.47 -7.51
C GLU A 302 2.51 1.35 -7.01
N LEU A 303 2.22 0.11 -7.37
CA LEU A 303 3.00 -1.07 -6.99
C LEU A 303 4.04 -1.45 -8.06
N LYS A 304 3.76 -1.19 -9.34
CA LYS A 304 4.61 -1.52 -10.49
C LYS A 304 5.75 -0.53 -10.74
N VAL A 305 6.26 0.10 -9.70
CA VAL A 305 7.35 1.07 -9.86
C VAL A 305 8.60 0.31 -10.33
N LYS A 306 9.15 0.68 -11.50
CA LYS A 306 10.49 0.26 -11.89
C LYS A 306 11.44 0.84 -10.85
N GLY A 307 12.28 0.03 -10.23
CA GLY A 307 13.27 0.52 -9.28
C GLY A 307 14.21 1.51 -9.96
N GLU A 308 13.86 2.79 -9.93
CA GLU A 308 14.71 3.90 -10.36
C GLU A 308 15.09 4.81 -9.18
N GLU A 309 14.90 4.36 -7.93
CA GLU A 309 15.45 5.04 -6.74
C GLU A 309 15.95 4.03 -5.70
N GLU A 310 17.06 3.36 -6.01
CA GLU A 310 18.08 3.06 -5.00
C GLU A 310 19.24 4.05 -5.20
N VAL A 311 19.00 5.35 -5.06
CA VAL A 311 19.94 6.35 -4.51
C VAL A 311 19.12 7.60 -4.14
N VAL A 312 18.57 7.65 -2.93
CA VAL A 312 18.41 8.95 -2.25
C VAL A 312 19.54 9.03 -1.24
N GLU A 313 20.70 9.51 -1.72
CA GLU A 313 21.76 9.93 -0.84
C GLU A 313 21.25 11.13 -0.03
N LEU A 314 20.83 10.89 1.21
CA LEU A 314 20.57 11.95 2.17
C LEU A 314 21.92 12.51 2.67
N ALA A 315 22.68 13.13 1.76
CA ALA A 315 23.84 13.92 2.12
C ALA A 315 23.37 15.30 2.59
N VAL A 316 23.17 15.46 3.90
CA VAL A 316 23.27 16.79 4.51
C VAL A 316 24.75 17.18 4.44
N ALA A 317 25.13 17.85 3.35
CA ALA A 317 26.46 18.42 3.20
C ALA A 317 26.62 19.63 4.16
N PRO A 318 27.63 19.66 5.04
CA PRO A 318 28.02 20.91 5.70
C PRO A 318 28.69 21.86 4.69
N PRO A 319 28.66 23.19 4.92
CA PRO A 319 29.16 24.16 3.95
C PRO A 319 30.65 23.98 3.67
N ALA A 320 31.00 24.06 2.38
CA ALA A 320 32.31 23.84 1.81
C ALA A 320 33.43 24.64 2.52
N ALA A 321 34.48 23.93 2.93
CA ALA A 321 35.79 24.55 3.15
C ALA A 321 36.45 24.86 1.79
N PRO A 322 37.21 25.96 1.66
CA PRO A 322 37.94 26.25 0.43
C PRO A 322 39.05 25.22 0.20
N PRO A 323 39.39 24.90 -1.06
CA PRO A 323 40.43 23.93 -1.36
C PRO A 323 41.79 24.42 -0.86
N VAL A 324 42.43 23.61 -0.01
CA VAL A 324 43.82 23.77 0.39
C VAL A 324 44.69 23.35 -0.80
N ALA A 325 45.51 24.27 -1.30
CA ALA A 325 46.53 23.96 -2.28
C ALA A 325 47.57 23.00 -1.65
N ILE A 326 47.58 21.75 -2.11
CA ILE A 326 48.66 20.82 -1.80
C ILE A 326 49.83 21.17 -2.72
N SER A 327 50.82 21.85 -2.16
CA SER A 327 52.14 22.03 -2.77
C SER A 327 52.76 20.65 -2.98
N GLY A 328 52.84 20.21 -4.24
CA GLY A 328 53.61 19.01 -4.60
C GLY A 328 55.08 19.27 -4.26
N ASN A 329 55.65 18.45 -3.38
CA ASN A 329 57.09 18.44 -3.20
C ASN A 329 57.72 17.87 -4.47
N ASP A 330 58.58 18.67 -5.08
CA ASP A 330 59.49 18.29 -6.14
C ASP A 330 60.28 17.04 -5.71
N LEU A 331 60.02 15.89 -6.35
CA LEU A 331 60.79 14.67 -6.13
C LEU A 331 62.14 14.81 -6.83
N GLN A 332 63.01 15.62 -6.23
CA GLN A 332 64.43 15.62 -6.55
C GLN A 332 65.01 14.26 -6.19
N GLY A 333 65.55 13.54 -7.18
CA GLY A 333 66.50 12.46 -6.93
C GLY A 333 66.11 11.04 -7.31
N MET A 334 65.13 10.80 -8.19
CA MET A 334 65.01 9.49 -8.86
C MET A 334 65.48 9.57 -10.31
N GLY A 335 66.79 9.80 -10.46
CA GLY A 335 67.49 9.61 -11.72
C GLY A 335 67.68 8.11 -12.00
N ASP A 336 66.93 7.60 -12.96
CA ASP A 336 67.37 6.57 -13.89
C ASP A 336 67.62 7.30 -15.22
N ASN A 337 68.88 7.31 -15.64
CA ASN A 337 69.41 7.98 -16.81
C ASN A 337 69.12 7.16 -18.08
N SER A 338 67.87 7.08 -18.53
CA SER A 338 67.57 6.49 -19.85
C SER A 338 66.83 7.48 -20.75
N ILE A 339 67.61 8.14 -21.59
CA ILE A 339 67.19 9.12 -22.60
C ILE A 339 67.26 8.42 -23.97
N GLY A 340 66.11 8.25 -24.65
CA GLY A 340 66.01 7.77 -26.06
C GLY A 340 66.28 6.27 -26.22
N THR A 341 65.49 5.47 -26.94
CA THR A 341 65.20 5.60 -28.38
C THR A 341 63.91 4.86 -28.80
N THR A 342 63.32 5.29 -29.92
CA THR A 342 62.47 4.57 -30.89
C THR A 342 61.95 3.16 -30.57
N GLY A 343 60.62 3.03 -30.58
CA GLY A 343 59.89 1.89 -31.17
C GLY A 343 59.83 0.61 -30.35
N THR A 344 58.75 0.41 -29.60
CA THR A 344 58.22 -0.94 -29.34
C THR A 344 56.71 -0.89 -29.22
N ASN A 345 56.05 -1.00 -30.37
CA ASN A 345 54.67 -1.43 -30.52
C ASN A 345 54.64 -2.95 -30.40
N ILE A 346 54.12 -3.45 -29.27
CA ILE A 346 53.64 -4.83 -29.15
C ILE A 346 52.13 -4.80 -29.39
N GLY A 347 51.74 -5.18 -30.61
CA GLY A 347 50.46 -5.87 -30.85
C GLY A 347 50.52 -7.26 -30.20
N THR A 348 49.43 -8.00 -30.03
CA THR A 348 48.38 -8.27 -31.01
C THR A 348 47.15 -8.84 -30.30
N ASP A 349 45.99 -8.54 -30.88
CA ASP A 349 44.76 -9.36 -30.84
C ASP A 349 45.05 -10.87 -30.92
N ILE A 350 44.30 -11.62 -30.11
CA ILE A 350 43.50 -12.79 -30.51
C ILE A 350 42.20 -12.78 -29.70
#